data_AF-W6L4D6-F1
#
_entry.id   AF-W6L4D6-F1
#
_cell.length_a   1.000
_cell.length_b   1.000
_cell.length_c   1.000
_cell.angle_alpha   90.00
_cell.angle_beta   90.00
_cell.angle_gamma   90.00
#
_symmetry.space_group_name_H-M   'P 1'
#
loop_
_entity.id
_entity.type
_entity.pdbx_description
1 polymer ?
#
loop_
_entity_poly.entity_id
_entity_poly.type
_entity_poly.pdbx_seq_one_letter_code
_entity_poly.pdbx_strand_id
1 'polypeptide(L)'
;MSQSAYKRAVNIFLPMMGFAAGWGVFMYLDQNNLLSSGLQCWLKTNQLKMRLHLQSLLPTNFVEKYCYSESFLRDAISHLEKEGAQQPTQNRVTFDEILSQCGVKQQILYLEEHAMEDIPYFYIADVFHSWANIHKRAFLNHPSHLNDSGDVKQREHFASLPAPGDVAAFESQRLCEALRRKVEDGVIPFDVGVRALCVLAVRGKQNARWMLRQGFLSDLLRGYERYQQRLNDGVASDPGEVIPPYEVTAAMVALIKALHDASGRFRWFVIPGDAYPLARGVDVEQWCRLFFPINNTQTLTHASEPALALVGAMCEKLKCPERIHGGAVASDF
;
A
#
# COMPACT_ATOMS: atom_id res chain seq x y z
N MET A 1 -36.62 50.00 -17.29
CA MET A 1 -35.49 49.30 -16.65
C MET A 1 -35.05 48.16 -17.58
N SER A 2 -33.82 48.11 -18.12
CA SER A 2 -33.12 46.82 -18.39
C SER A 2 -31.80 46.87 -19.19
N GLN A 3 -31.32 47.97 -19.79
CA GLN A 3 -30.03 47.90 -20.52
C GLN A 3 -28.79 47.86 -19.60
N SER A 4 -28.85 48.52 -18.43
CA SER A 4 -27.75 48.54 -17.46
C SER A 4 -27.59 47.21 -16.71
N ALA A 5 -28.71 46.53 -16.42
CA ALA A 5 -28.70 45.23 -15.76
C ALA A 5 -28.16 44.12 -16.67
N TYR A 6 -28.53 44.14 -17.96
CA TYR A 6 -28.02 43.20 -18.94
C TYR A 6 -26.51 43.33 -19.17
N LYS A 7 -25.99 44.57 -19.31
CA LYS A 7 -24.54 44.80 -19.44
C LYS A 7 -23.75 44.37 -18.18
N ARG A 8 -24.31 44.55 -16.97
CA ARG A 8 -23.69 44.04 -15.73
C ARG A 8 -23.74 42.52 -15.64
N ALA A 9 -24.84 41.89 -16.02
CA ALA A 9 -24.96 40.43 -16.03
C ALA A 9 -23.97 39.80 -17.02
N VAL A 10 -23.86 40.33 -18.24
CA VAL A 10 -22.90 39.85 -19.25
C VAL A 10 -21.46 40.04 -18.79
N ASN A 11 -21.13 41.19 -18.17
CA ASN A 11 -19.78 41.45 -17.64
C ASN A 11 -19.39 40.56 -16.44
N ILE A 12 -20.34 39.96 -15.73
CA ILE A 12 -20.05 39.05 -14.60
C ILE A 12 -20.09 37.59 -15.06
N PHE A 13 -20.99 37.26 -15.98
CA PHE A 13 -21.19 35.88 -16.44
C PHE A 13 -20.08 35.42 -17.39
N LEU A 14 -19.58 36.29 -18.27
CA LEU A 14 -18.45 35.95 -19.15
C LEU A 14 -17.18 35.55 -18.37
N PRO A 15 -16.70 36.32 -17.38
CA PRO A 15 -15.53 35.93 -16.61
C PRO A 15 -15.77 34.72 -15.71
N MET A 16 -16.99 34.50 -15.20
CA MET A 16 -17.32 33.26 -14.48
C MET A 16 -17.26 32.03 -15.37
N MET A 17 -17.83 32.10 -16.58
CA MET A 17 -17.80 30.99 -17.53
C MET A 17 -16.38 30.74 -18.06
N GLY A 18 -15.60 31.80 -18.29
CA GLY A 18 -14.18 31.69 -18.63
C GLY A 18 -13.35 31.07 -17.51
N PHE A 19 -13.65 31.42 -16.26
CA PHE A 19 -13.01 30.81 -15.08
C PHE A 19 -13.39 29.33 -14.95
N ALA A 20 -14.66 28.97 -15.10
CA ALA A 20 -15.10 27.58 -15.04
C ALA A 20 -14.49 26.71 -16.15
N ALA A 21 -14.41 27.23 -17.38
CA ALA A 21 -13.76 26.55 -18.50
C ALA A 21 -12.24 26.40 -18.27
N GLY A 22 -11.58 27.47 -17.81
CA GLY A 22 -10.14 27.43 -17.46
C GLY A 22 -9.85 26.48 -16.31
N TRP A 23 -10.71 26.43 -15.30
CA TRP A 23 -10.61 25.52 -14.16
C TRP A 23 -10.81 24.06 -14.59
N GLY A 24 -11.77 23.79 -15.48
CA GLY A 24 -11.99 22.45 -16.04
C GLY A 24 -10.79 21.95 -16.86
N VAL A 25 -10.21 22.81 -17.69
CA VAL A 25 -8.97 22.50 -18.43
C VAL A 25 -7.80 22.29 -17.48
N PHE A 26 -7.68 23.10 -16.43
CA PHE A 26 -6.65 22.94 -15.41
C PHE A 26 -6.78 21.60 -14.67
N MET A 27 -7.98 21.24 -14.21
CA MET A 27 -8.24 19.95 -13.55
C MET A 27 -7.96 18.77 -14.50
N TYR A 28 -8.29 18.89 -15.78
CA TYR A 28 -8.00 17.86 -16.78
C TYR A 28 -6.49 17.70 -17.05
N LEU A 29 -5.73 18.79 -17.05
CA LEU A 29 -4.27 18.76 -17.21
C LEU A 29 -3.56 18.24 -15.95
N ASP A 30 -4.10 18.56 -14.77
CA ASP A 30 -3.59 18.10 -13.47
C ASP A 30 -3.85 16.60 -13.27
N GLN A 31 -5.06 16.12 -13.60
CA GLN A 31 -5.41 14.68 -13.54
C GLN A 31 -4.60 13.82 -14.51
N ASN A 32 -4.12 14.38 -15.63
CA ASN A 32 -3.34 13.67 -16.63
C ASN A 32 -1.81 13.84 -16.46
N ASN A 33 -1.33 14.45 -15.36
CA ASN A 33 0.09 14.73 -15.10
C ASN A 33 0.80 15.49 -16.25
N LEU A 34 0.07 16.28 -17.02
CA LEU A 34 0.62 17.04 -18.16
C LEU A 34 1.22 18.40 -17.75
N LEU A 35 1.03 18.80 -16.50
CA LEU A 35 1.62 20.02 -15.95
C LEU A 35 3.03 19.72 -15.43
N SER A 36 4.02 20.41 -15.99
CA SER A 36 5.38 20.36 -15.46
C SER A 36 5.40 20.81 -14.00
N SER A 37 6.22 20.17 -13.17
CA SER A 37 6.38 20.47 -11.74
C SER A 37 6.65 21.96 -11.44
N GLY A 38 7.29 22.67 -12.38
CA GLY A 38 7.52 24.11 -12.30
C GLY A 38 6.25 24.97 -12.38
N LEU A 39 5.24 24.58 -13.16
CA LEU A 39 3.96 25.32 -13.27
C LEU A 39 3.12 25.20 -12.00
N GLN A 40 3.10 24.02 -11.38
CA GLN A 40 2.41 23.81 -10.10
C GLN A 40 3.08 24.61 -8.97
N CYS A 41 4.41 24.64 -8.92
CA CYS A 41 5.16 25.46 -7.95
C CYS A 41 4.87 26.96 -8.16
N TRP A 42 4.89 27.43 -9.40
CA TRP A 42 4.54 28.81 -9.75
C TRP A 42 3.11 29.18 -9.32
N LEU A 43 2.14 28.32 -9.58
CA LEU A 43 0.73 28.53 -9.18
C LEU A 43 0.57 28.58 -7.66
N LYS A 44 1.16 27.63 -6.92
CA LYS A 44 1.10 27.58 -5.45
C LYS A 44 1.74 28.82 -4.82
N THR A 45 2.89 29.24 -5.35
CA THR A 45 3.60 30.44 -4.88
C THR A 45 2.75 31.70 -5.10
N ASN A 46 2.16 31.85 -6.29
CA ASN A 46 1.31 33.01 -6.59
C ASN A 46 -0.02 33.01 -5.83
N GLN A 47 -0.59 31.85 -5.55
CA GLN A 47 -1.75 31.74 -4.67
C GLN A 47 -1.43 32.19 -3.24
N LEU A 48 -0.25 31.81 -2.71
CA LEU A 48 0.19 32.23 -1.38
C LEU A 48 0.48 33.74 -1.33
N LYS A 49 1.12 34.29 -2.37
CA LYS A 49 1.31 35.75 -2.50
C LYS A 49 -0.01 36.51 -2.58
N MET A 50 -0.97 35.99 -3.35
CA MET A 50 -2.31 36.57 -3.45
C MET A 50 -3.03 36.53 -2.10
N ARG A 51 -2.92 35.43 -1.35
CA ARG A 51 -3.47 35.32 0.01
C ARG A 51 -2.82 36.29 0.99
N LEU A 52 -1.49 36.43 0.96
CA LEU A 52 -0.76 37.41 1.76
C LEU A 52 -1.24 38.84 1.46
N HIS A 53 -1.40 39.17 0.18
CA HIS A 53 -1.88 40.49 -0.23
C HIS A 53 -3.33 40.74 0.18
N LEU A 54 -4.22 39.74 0.02
CA LEU A 54 -5.61 39.83 0.46
C LEU A 54 -5.73 39.97 1.99
N GLN A 55 -4.88 39.29 2.75
CA GLN A 55 -4.85 39.41 4.20
C GLN A 55 -4.39 40.78 4.68
N SER A 56 -3.48 41.44 3.96
CA SER A 56 -3.07 42.82 4.26
C SER A 56 -4.20 43.86 4.09
N LEU A 57 -5.27 43.50 3.38
CA LEU A 57 -6.46 44.32 3.16
C LEU A 57 -7.59 44.02 4.16
N LEU A 58 -7.47 42.94 4.95
CA LEU A 58 -8.47 42.54 5.93
C LEU A 58 -8.15 43.13 7.32
N PRO A 59 -9.17 43.43 8.15
CA PRO A 59 -8.95 43.90 9.51
C PRO A 59 -8.13 42.89 10.33
N THR A 60 -7.14 43.37 11.09
CA THR A 60 -6.20 42.54 11.87
C THR A 60 -6.89 41.53 12.79
N ASN A 61 -8.00 41.92 13.41
CA ASN A 61 -8.81 41.05 14.28
C ASN A 61 -9.43 39.84 13.55
N PHE A 62 -9.63 39.93 12.23
CA PHE A 62 -10.17 38.85 11.41
C PHE A 62 -9.07 37.93 10.89
N VAL A 63 -7.90 38.51 10.57
CA VAL A 63 -6.72 37.78 10.11
C VAL A 63 -6.17 36.89 11.23
N GLU A 64 -6.04 37.40 12.46
CA GLU A 64 -5.53 36.59 13.58
C GLU A 64 -6.46 35.41 13.96
N LYS A 65 -7.76 35.51 13.66
CA LYS A 65 -8.76 34.50 14.06
C LYS A 65 -9.04 33.44 13.00
N TYR A 66 -8.89 33.77 11.72
CA TYR A 66 -9.33 32.91 10.61
C TYR A 66 -8.27 32.68 9.53
N CYS A 67 -7.12 33.35 9.61
CA CYS A 67 -6.08 33.29 8.59
C CYS A 67 -4.75 32.77 9.16
N TYR A 68 -3.89 32.28 8.27
CA TYR A 68 -2.52 31.93 8.62
C TYR A 68 -1.72 33.15 9.05
N SER A 69 -0.77 32.96 9.96
CA SER A 69 0.10 34.04 10.41
C SER A 69 0.97 34.56 9.25
N GLU A 70 1.23 35.87 9.26
CA GLU A 70 1.99 36.53 8.20
C GLU A 70 3.43 36.00 8.11
N SER A 71 4.04 35.66 9.25
CA SER A 71 5.36 35.03 9.31
C SER A 71 5.38 33.67 8.61
N PHE A 72 4.37 32.83 8.87
CA PHE A 72 4.24 31.51 8.24
C PHE A 72 4.06 31.63 6.72
N LEU A 73 3.23 32.57 6.25
CA LEU A 73 3.01 32.76 4.82
C LEU A 73 4.25 33.31 4.11
N ARG A 74 4.98 34.25 4.73
CA ARG A 74 6.23 34.78 4.17
C ARG A 74 7.32 33.70 4.13
N ASP A 75 7.42 32.87 5.16
CA ASP A 75 8.36 31.75 5.19
C ASP A 75 8.01 30.72 4.12
N ALA A 76 6.73 30.35 3.98
CA ALA A 76 6.24 29.42 2.96
C ALA A 76 6.46 29.95 1.52
N ILE A 77 6.23 31.25 1.28
CA ILE A 77 6.52 31.89 -0.02
C ILE A 77 8.03 31.85 -0.30
N SER A 78 8.85 32.20 0.69
CA SER A 78 10.31 32.22 0.52
C SER A 78 10.89 30.83 0.27
N HIS A 79 10.28 29.79 0.84
CA HIS A 79 10.67 28.39 0.64
C HIS A 79 10.36 27.94 -0.79
N LEU A 80 9.15 28.21 -1.26
CA LEU A 80 8.71 27.85 -2.63
C LEU A 80 9.45 28.65 -3.72
N GLU A 81 9.81 29.91 -3.45
CA GLU A 81 10.62 30.72 -4.38
C GLU A 81 12.06 30.20 -4.51
N LYS A 82 12.64 29.69 -3.42
CA LYS A 82 13.97 29.04 -3.44
C LYS A 82 13.94 27.71 -4.21
N GLU A 83 12.85 26.95 -4.05
CA GLU A 83 12.61 25.71 -4.79
C GLU A 83 12.39 25.96 -6.29
N GLY A 84 11.79 27.09 -6.70
CA GLY A 84 11.56 27.42 -8.11
C GLY A 84 12.78 27.94 -8.88
N ALA A 85 13.82 28.41 -8.19
CA ALA A 85 15.05 28.95 -8.79
C ALA A 85 16.16 27.90 -9.01
N GLN A 86 16.01 26.73 -8.42
CA GLN A 86 16.93 25.60 -8.59
C GLN A 86 16.32 24.60 -9.57
N GLN A 87 17.14 24.04 -10.47
CA GLN A 87 16.75 22.94 -11.37
C GLN A 87 16.02 21.83 -10.59
N PRO A 88 15.12 21.07 -11.24
CA PRO A 88 14.08 20.30 -10.56
C PRO A 88 14.67 19.08 -9.89
N THR A 89 15.18 19.21 -8.68
CA THR A 89 15.42 18.09 -7.76
C THR A 89 15.45 18.61 -6.33
N GLN A 90 14.48 18.20 -5.51
CA GLN A 90 14.77 17.36 -4.35
C GLN A 90 13.49 16.91 -3.63
N ASN A 91 13.15 15.65 -3.91
CA ASN A 91 12.47 14.67 -3.08
C ASN A 91 11.86 15.18 -1.77
N ARG A 92 10.53 15.15 -1.68
CA ARG A 92 9.88 14.85 -0.39
C ARG A 92 10.58 13.59 0.13
N VAL A 93 11.26 13.68 1.27
CA VAL A 93 11.92 12.51 1.86
C VAL A 93 10.84 11.45 2.06
N THR A 94 10.94 10.36 1.31
CA THR A 94 9.94 9.30 1.36
C THR A 94 10.16 8.48 2.63
N PHE A 95 9.12 7.80 3.13
CA PHE A 95 9.31 6.86 4.23
C PHE A 95 10.29 5.74 3.84
N ASP A 96 10.41 5.43 2.56
CA ASP A 96 11.45 4.52 2.03
C ASP A 96 12.86 5.02 2.37
N GLU A 97 13.13 6.30 2.09
CA GLU A 97 14.43 6.94 2.39
C GLU A 97 14.68 7.03 3.90
N ILE A 98 13.66 7.33 4.71
CA ILE A 98 13.79 7.42 6.18
C ILE A 98 14.06 6.05 6.77
N LEU A 99 13.21 5.06 6.45
CA LEU A 99 13.29 3.73 7.04
C LEU A 99 14.52 2.96 6.57
N SER A 100 14.99 3.19 5.33
CA SER A 100 16.23 2.55 4.84
C SER A 100 17.49 3.02 5.57
N GLN A 101 17.46 4.21 6.19
CA GLN A 101 18.55 4.71 7.03
C GLN A 101 18.49 4.16 8.47
N CYS A 102 17.35 3.61 8.89
CA CYS A 102 17.16 3.04 10.23
C CYS A 102 17.56 1.55 10.28
N GLY A 103 18.12 1.11 11.41
CA GLY A 103 18.32 -0.31 11.66
C GLY A 103 16.99 -1.06 11.84
N VAL A 104 16.94 -2.37 11.54
CA VAL A 104 15.72 -3.20 11.61
C VAL A 104 14.98 -3.04 12.95
N LYS A 105 15.71 -3.08 14.07
CA LYS A 105 15.11 -2.91 15.39
C LYS A 105 14.43 -1.55 15.58
N GLN A 106 15.00 -0.48 15.02
CA GLN A 106 14.43 0.86 15.07
C GLN A 106 13.20 0.95 14.16
N GLN A 107 13.24 0.32 12.98
CA GLN A 107 12.06 0.22 12.10
C GLN A 107 10.90 -0.47 12.81
N ILE A 108 11.13 -1.61 13.47
CA ILE A 108 10.07 -2.33 14.21
C ILE A 108 9.51 -1.49 15.35
N LEU A 109 10.35 -0.82 16.14
CA LEU A 109 9.89 0.06 17.22
C LEU A 109 9.05 1.23 16.67
N TYR A 110 9.50 1.85 15.58
CA TYR A 110 8.77 2.93 14.92
C TYR A 110 7.39 2.45 14.44
N LEU A 111 7.32 1.28 13.79
CA LEU A 111 6.05 0.70 13.35
C LEU A 111 5.14 0.31 14.51
N GLU A 112 5.68 -0.20 15.63
CA GLU A 112 4.91 -0.50 16.83
C GLU A 112 4.24 0.76 17.39
N GLU A 113 4.98 1.85 17.53
CA GLU A 113 4.45 3.14 18.00
C GLU A 113 3.30 3.61 17.10
N HIS A 114 3.54 3.63 15.79
CA HIS A 114 2.56 4.13 14.82
C HIS A 114 1.36 3.20 14.62
N ALA A 115 1.51 1.89 14.84
CA ALA A 115 0.40 0.94 14.80
C ALA A 115 -0.53 1.05 16.00
N MET A 116 0.02 1.46 17.15
CA MET A 116 -0.71 1.56 18.42
C MET A 116 -1.40 2.91 18.60
N GLU A 117 -0.93 3.95 17.92
CA GLU A 117 -1.52 5.27 17.94
C GLU A 117 -2.73 5.40 16.98
N ASP A 118 -3.61 6.36 17.29
CA ASP A 118 -4.72 6.75 16.42
C ASP A 118 -4.27 7.87 15.48
N ILE A 119 -3.45 7.47 14.51
CA ILE A 119 -2.88 8.34 13.47
C ILE A 119 -3.78 8.34 12.23
N PRO A 120 -3.84 9.43 11.43
CA PRO A 120 -4.61 9.45 10.19
C PRO A 120 -4.28 8.29 9.24
N TYR A 121 -5.34 7.68 8.71
CA TYR A 121 -5.33 6.50 7.81
C TYR A 121 -4.27 6.55 6.69
N PHE A 122 -4.21 7.68 5.96
CA PHE A 122 -3.32 7.81 4.80
C PHE A 122 -1.85 7.73 5.22
N TYR A 123 -1.50 8.33 6.35
CA TYR A 123 -0.14 8.37 6.86
C TYR A 123 0.33 6.98 7.31
N ILE A 124 -0.51 6.26 8.05
CA ILE A 124 -0.14 4.93 8.56
C ILE A 124 -0.02 3.92 7.41
N ALA A 125 -0.92 3.95 6.43
CA ALA A 125 -0.83 3.09 5.25
C ALA A 125 0.46 3.34 4.43
N ASP A 126 0.86 4.60 4.24
CA ASP A 126 2.09 4.96 3.54
C ASP A 126 3.34 4.43 4.26
N VAL A 127 3.40 4.55 5.59
CA VAL A 127 4.51 4.03 6.40
C VAL A 127 4.66 2.52 6.24
N PHE A 128 3.55 1.77 6.37
CA PHE A 128 3.56 0.32 6.21
C PHE A 128 3.82 -0.11 4.77
N HIS A 129 3.32 0.64 3.79
CA HIS A 129 3.61 0.41 2.38
C HIS A 129 5.10 0.55 2.12
N SER A 130 5.71 1.65 2.59
CA SER A 130 7.13 1.92 2.44
C SER A 130 8.00 0.86 3.11
N TRP A 131 7.65 0.48 4.33
CA TRP A 131 8.36 -0.59 5.02
C TRP A 131 8.30 -1.92 4.25
N ALA A 132 7.11 -2.31 3.76
CA ALA A 132 6.97 -3.49 2.93
C ALA A 132 7.75 -3.37 1.60
N ASN A 133 7.87 -2.16 1.04
CA ASN A 133 8.63 -1.87 -0.18
C ASN A 133 10.14 -2.18 0.00
N ILE A 134 10.72 -1.69 1.10
CA ILE A 134 12.13 -1.95 1.45
C ILE A 134 12.40 -3.46 1.60
N HIS A 135 11.42 -4.20 2.11
CA HIS A 135 11.54 -5.64 2.38
C HIS A 135 10.92 -6.53 1.27
N LYS A 136 10.69 -6.01 0.06
CA LYS A 136 10.08 -6.75 -1.08
C LYS A 136 10.72 -8.11 -1.39
N ARG A 137 12.03 -8.26 -1.15
CA ARG A 137 12.75 -9.55 -1.30
C ARG A 137 12.25 -10.66 -0.37
N ALA A 138 11.45 -10.34 0.64
CA ALA A 138 10.81 -11.35 1.50
C ALA A 138 9.73 -12.14 0.74
N PHE A 139 9.16 -11.60 -0.34
CA PHE A 139 8.07 -12.23 -1.08
C PHE A 139 8.24 -12.24 -2.61
N LEU A 140 9.18 -11.48 -3.19
CA LEU A 140 9.49 -11.47 -4.62
C LEU A 140 10.88 -12.07 -4.91
N ASN A 141 10.97 -12.99 -5.88
CA ASN A 141 12.21 -13.65 -6.31
C ASN A 141 13.15 -12.72 -7.11
N HIS A 142 12.57 -11.87 -7.96
CA HIS A 142 13.27 -10.85 -8.73
C HIS A 142 12.49 -9.54 -8.63
N PRO A 143 12.96 -8.53 -7.86
CA PRO A 143 12.33 -7.20 -7.83
C PRO A 143 12.49 -6.42 -9.15
N SER A 144 12.73 -7.10 -10.28
CA SER A 144 13.15 -6.55 -11.58
C SER A 144 12.05 -5.83 -12.37
N HIS A 145 10.96 -5.40 -11.73
CA HIS A 145 10.03 -4.42 -12.30
C HIS A 145 10.37 -2.97 -11.88
N LEU A 146 11.63 -2.70 -11.54
CA LEU A 146 12.20 -1.35 -11.60
C LEU A 146 12.38 -0.92 -13.07
N ASN A 147 11.25 -0.75 -13.76
CA ASN A 147 11.14 0.03 -14.98
C ASN A 147 10.58 1.42 -14.66
N ASP A 148 10.97 1.99 -13.51
CA ASP A 148 10.92 3.43 -13.32
C ASP A 148 12.31 4.00 -13.47
N SER A 149 12.44 4.75 -14.56
CA SER A 149 13.56 5.59 -14.93
C SER A 149 13.97 6.53 -13.80
N GLY A 150 15.14 6.32 -13.20
CA GLY A 150 15.77 7.31 -12.33
C GLY A 150 16.72 6.71 -11.31
N ASP A 151 18.01 6.98 -11.49
CA ASP A 151 19.09 6.81 -10.52
C ASP A 151 19.55 5.39 -10.14
N VAL A 152 20.64 5.03 -10.82
CA VAL A 152 21.56 3.90 -10.61
C VAL A 152 22.24 3.90 -9.21
N LYS A 153 21.92 4.85 -8.31
CA LYS A 153 22.49 4.93 -6.95
C LYS A 153 21.70 4.21 -5.86
N GLN A 154 20.46 3.76 -6.11
CA GLN A 154 19.72 2.94 -5.12
C GLN A 154 20.15 1.47 -5.07
N ARG A 155 21.06 1.02 -5.95
CA ARG A 155 21.44 -0.41 -6.06
C ARG A 155 22.19 -0.98 -4.84
N GLU A 156 22.69 -0.16 -3.90
CA GLU A 156 23.57 -0.62 -2.82
C GLU A 156 22.98 -0.57 -1.39
N HIS A 157 21.71 -0.17 -1.22
CA HIS A 157 21.04 -0.18 0.09
C HIS A 157 19.82 -1.10 0.21
N PHE A 158 19.63 -2.00 -0.75
CA PHE A 158 18.65 -3.08 -0.59
C PHE A 158 19.21 -4.15 0.33
N ALA A 159 18.73 -4.15 1.57
CA ALA A 159 19.10 -5.08 2.63
C ALA A 159 19.32 -6.50 2.08
N SER A 160 20.57 -6.96 2.21
CA SER A 160 20.98 -8.35 2.04
C SER A 160 20.09 -9.26 2.89
N LEU A 161 20.02 -10.55 2.55
CA LEU A 161 19.41 -11.56 3.43
C LEU A 161 19.96 -11.35 4.86
N PRO A 162 19.08 -11.16 5.87
CA PRO A 162 19.50 -10.83 7.22
C PRO A 162 20.44 -11.90 7.76
N ALA A 163 21.47 -11.47 8.49
CA ALA A 163 22.30 -12.41 9.22
C ALA A 163 21.43 -13.13 10.27
N PRO A 164 21.80 -14.33 10.76
CA PRO A 164 21.00 -15.08 11.74
C PRO A 164 20.63 -14.27 13.01
N GLY A 165 21.42 -13.25 13.37
CA GLY A 165 21.12 -12.32 14.47
C GLY A 165 20.05 -11.26 14.19
N ASP A 166 19.78 -10.95 12.92
CA ASP A 166 18.77 -9.96 12.50
C ASP A 166 17.35 -10.55 12.50
N VAL A 167 17.21 -11.87 12.48
CA VAL A 167 15.91 -12.58 12.50
C VAL A 167 15.12 -12.22 13.77
N ALA A 168 15.80 -12.17 14.92
CA ALA A 168 15.18 -11.75 16.19
C ALA A 168 14.75 -10.28 16.19
N ALA A 169 15.39 -9.43 15.36
CA ALA A 169 15.04 -8.02 15.27
C ALA A 169 13.70 -7.76 14.57
N PHE A 170 13.17 -8.73 13.81
CA PHE A 170 11.83 -8.67 13.19
C PHE A 170 10.72 -9.25 14.08
N GLU A 171 11.05 -9.88 15.21
CA GLU A 171 10.05 -10.53 16.07
C GLU A 171 9.30 -9.49 16.91
N SER A 172 8.01 -9.34 16.63
CA SER A 172 7.11 -8.48 17.39
C SER A 172 5.68 -9.01 17.34
N GLN A 173 5.26 -9.61 18.44
CA GLN A 173 3.86 -10.00 18.64
C GLN A 173 2.95 -8.77 18.64
N ARG A 174 3.37 -7.68 19.28
CA ARG A 174 2.57 -6.46 19.42
C ARG A 174 2.26 -5.84 18.06
N LEU A 175 3.26 -5.79 17.18
CA LEU A 175 3.08 -5.29 15.82
C LEU A 175 2.17 -6.19 14.99
N CYS A 176 2.33 -7.52 15.09
CA CYS A 176 1.43 -8.46 14.40
C CYS A 176 -0.04 -8.29 14.83
N GLU A 177 -0.27 -8.09 16.13
CA GLU A 177 -1.60 -7.87 16.71
C GLU A 177 -2.20 -6.52 16.31
N ALA A 178 -1.43 -5.44 16.41
CA ALA A 178 -1.87 -4.10 16.05
C ALA A 178 -2.18 -4.01 14.55
N LEU A 179 -1.29 -4.52 13.70
CA LEU A 179 -1.46 -4.53 12.25
C LEU A 179 -2.68 -5.36 11.83
N ARG A 180 -2.88 -6.54 12.44
CA ARG A 180 -4.10 -7.34 12.23
C ARG A 180 -5.36 -6.53 12.52
N ARG A 181 -5.45 -5.89 13.69
CA ARG A 181 -6.64 -5.10 14.08
C ARG A 181 -6.88 -3.95 13.11
N LYS A 182 -5.84 -3.19 12.77
CA LYS A 182 -5.96 -2.07 11.84
C LYS A 182 -6.41 -2.52 10.44
N VAL A 183 -6.05 -3.73 9.99
CA VAL A 183 -6.57 -4.31 8.74
C VAL A 183 -8.03 -4.75 8.89
N GLU A 184 -8.40 -5.37 10.01
CA GLU A 184 -9.79 -5.78 10.29
C GLU A 184 -10.74 -4.57 10.40
N ASP A 185 -10.27 -3.48 11.01
CA ASP A 185 -10.99 -2.21 11.19
C ASP A 185 -11.01 -1.36 9.91
N GLY A 186 -10.31 -1.78 8.85
CA GLY A 186 -10.21 -1.04 7.59
C GLY A 186 -9.34 0.22 7.66
N VAL A 187 -8.53 0.39 8.72
CA VAL A 187 -7.56 1.49 8.87
C VAL A 187 -6.29 1.25 8.05
N ILE A 188 -5.95 -0.01 7.75
CA ILE A 188 -4.88 -0.33 6.81
C ILE A 188 -5.50 -1.17 5.69
N PRO A 189 -5.32 -0.76 4.41
CA PRO A 189 -5.71 -1.57 3.27
C PRO A 189 -5.21 -3.02 3.36
N PHE A 190 -6.01 -3.97 2.87
CA PHE A 190 -5.64 -5.38 2.91
C PHE A 190 -4.32 -5.67 2.16
N ASP A 191 -4.11 -5.06 1.00
CA ASP A 191 -2.90 -5.17 0.18
C ASP A 191 -1.64 -4.60 0.86
N VAL A 192 -1.75 -3.51 1.62
CA VAL A 192 -0.66 -3.02 2.48
C VAL A 192 -0.43 -3.98 3.64
N GLY A 193 -1.49 -4.34 4.35
CA GLY A 193 -1.44 -5.20 5.53
C GLY A 193 -0.83 -6.57 5.25
N VAL A 194 -1.24 -7.25 4.18
CA VAL A 194 -0.74 -8.59 3.84
C VAL A 194 0.75 -8.59 3.51
N ARG A 195 1.25 -7.54 2.84
CA ARG A 195 2.69 -7.41 2.53
C ARG A 195 3.51 -7.18 3.79
N ALA A 196 3.06 -6.30 4.68
CA ALA A 196 3.74 -6.07 5.96
C ALA A 196 3.71 -7.32 6.86
N LEU A 197 2.55 -7.99 6.99
CA LEU A 197 2.44 -9.24 7.74
C LEU A 197 3.30 -10.36 7.14
N CYS A 198 3.39 -10.44 5.81
CA CYS A 198 4.28 -11.35 5.12
C CYS A 198 5.73 -11.13 5.53
N VAL A 199 6.22 -9.88 5.53
CA VAL A 199 7.59 -9.57 5.97
C VAL A 199 7.81 -10.03 7.41
N LEU A 200 6.88 -9.73 8.33
CA LEU A 200 6.97 -10.15 9.73
C LEU A 200 7.01 -11.67 9.90
N ALA A 201 6.21 -12.41 9.12
CA ALA A 201 6.13 -13.86 9.20
C ALA A 201 7.33 -14.56 8.56
N VAL A 202 7.78 -14.10 7.39
CA VAL A 202 8.94 -14.68 6.66
C VAL A 202 10.23 -14.39 7.41
N ARG A 203 10.40 -13.18 7.95
CA ARG A 203 11.61 -12.78 8.67
C ARG A 203 11.61 -13.16 10.16
N GLY A 204 10.46 -13.52 10.73
CA GLY A 204 10.32 -13.88 12.15
C GLY A 204 9.45 -15.13 12.36
N LYS A 205 10.09 -16.29 12.58
CA LYS A 205 9.36 -17.57 12.78
C LYS A 205 8.42 -17.54 13.99
N GLN A 206 8.75 -16.78 15.04
CA GLN A 206 7.85 -16.62 16.18
C GLN A 206 6.58 -15.86 15.82
N ASN A 207 6.66 -14.83 14.97
CA ASN A 207 5.49 -14.10 14.48
C ASN A 207 4.56 -15.04 13.71
N ALA A 208 5.10 -15.84 12.78
CA ALA A 208 4.31 -16.81 12.02
C ALA A 208 3.62 -17.84 12.93
N ARG A 209 4.32 -18.36 13.95
CA ARG A 209 3.71 -19.26 14.96
C ARG A 209 2.60 -18.57 15.75
N TRP A 210 2.82 -17.31 16.14
CA TRP A 210 1.81 -16.55 16.86
C TRP A 210 0.57 -16.34 15.99
N MET A 211 0.73 -15.90 14.73
CA MET A 211 -0.37 -15.70 13.78
C MET A 211 -1.21 -16.98 13.61
N LEU A 212 -0.57 -18.14 13.46
CA LEU A 212 -1.27 -19.43 13.39
C LEU A 212 -2.13 -19.70 14.62
N ARG A 213 -1.59 -19.47 15.83
CA ARG A 213 -2.33 -19.71 17.09
C ARG A 213 -3.54 -18.79 17.24
N GLN A 214 -3.50 -17.60 16.63
CA GLN A 214 -4.60 -16.65 16.64
C GLN A 214 -5.65 -16.91 15.53
N GLY A 215 -5.56 -18.03 14.80
CA GLY A 215 -6.52 -18.35 13.73
C GLY A 215 -6.36 -17.45 12.49
N PHE A 216 -5.21 -16.82 12.30
CA PHE A 216 -5.02 -15.79 11.28
C PHE A 216 -5.25 -16.28 9.84
N LEU A 217 -5.06 -17.58 9.57
CA LEU A 217 -5.15 -18.14 8.22
C LEU A 217 -6.56 -18.02 7.61
N SER A 218 -7.62 -18.25 8.39
CA SER A 218 -9.00 -18.14 7.87
C SER A 218 -9.37 -16.68 7.56
N ASP A 219 -8.97 -15.75 8.42
CA ASP A 219 -9.24 -14.33 8.24
C ASP A 219 -8.48 -13.78 7.03
N LEU A 220 -7.24 -14.24 6.85
CA LEU A 220 -6.40 -13.90 5.71
C LEU A 220 -6.98 -14.39 4.38
N LEU A 221 -7.45 -15.65 4.31
CA LEU A 221 -8.09 -16.20 3.10
C LEU A 221 -9.37 -15.44 2.74
N ARG A 222 -10.21 -15.12 3.73
CA ARG A 222 -11.41 -14.31 3.54
C ARG A 222 -11.09 -12.89 3.07
N GLY A 223 -10.06 -12.26 3.65
CA GLY A 223 -9.59 -10.94 3.22
C GLY A 223 -9.09 -10.95 1.77
N TYR A 224 -8.35 -12.00 1.39
CA TYR A 224 -7.84 -12.17 0.04
C TYR A 224 -8.97 -12.41 -0.98
N GLU A 225 -10.00 -13.17 -0.63
CA GLU A 225 -11.19 -13.35 -1.47
C GLU A 225 -11.89 -12.03 -1.76
N ARG A 226 -12.13 -11.20 -0.73
CA ARG A 226 -12.73 -9.87 -0.90
C ARG A 226 -11.84 -8.94 -1.73
N TYR A 227 -10.51 -9.06 -1.58
CA TYR A 227 -9.57 -8.30 -2.40
C TYR A 227 -9.67 -8.69 -3.88
N GLN A 228 -9.66 -9.98 -4.19
CA GLN A 228 -9.83 -10.46 -5.57
C GLN A 228 -11.19 -10.07 -6.17
N GLN A 229 -12.28 -10.15 -5.39
CA GLN A 229 -13.60 -9.68 -5.83
C GLN A 229 -13.57 -8.20 -6.23
N ARG A 230 -13.02 -7.32 -5.37
CA ARG A 230 -12.89 -5.89 -5.69
C ARG A 230 -12.07 -5.60 -6.95
N LEU A 231 -11.00 -6.38 -7.18
CA LEU A 231 -10.22 -6.28 -8.42
C LEU A 231 -11.05 -6.67 -9.65
N ASN A 232 -11.82 -7.75 -9.56
CA ASN A 232 -12.66 -8.24 -10.66
C ASN A 232 -13.85 -7.30 -10.94
N ASP A 233 -14.40 -6.68 -9.90
CA ASP A 233 -15.53 -5.74 -10.00
C ASP A 233 -15.11 -4.37 -10.59
N GLY A 234 -13.81 -4.18 -10.92
CA GLY A 234 -13.29 -2.92 -11.43
C GLY A 234 -13.30 -1.79 -10.40
N VAL A 235 -13.55 -2.10 -9.12
CA VAL A 235 -13.51 -1.17 -7.99
C VAL A 235 -12.05 -1.00 -7.53
N ALA A 236 -11.15 -0.80 -8.48
CA ALA A 236 -9.79 -0.37 -8.19
C ALA A 236 -9.88 1.07 -7.67
N SER A 237 -9.91 1.21 -6.34
CA SER A 237 -9.93 2.48 -5.64
C SER A 237 -8.90 3.44 -6.21
N ASP A 238 -9.33 4.68 -6.53
CA ASP A 238 -8.62 5.94 -6.79
C ASP A 238 -7.20 5.96 -7.43
N PRO A 239 -6.88 6.96 -8.26
CA PRO A 239 -5.57 7.08 -8.90
C PRO A 239 -4.52 7.57 -7.89
N GLY A 240 -3.93 6.63 -7.16
CA GLY A 240 -2.82 6.87 -6.25
C GLY A 240 -2.10 5.56 -5.96
N GLU A 241 -0.96 5.35 -6.62
CA GLU A 241 0.00 4.25 -6.44
C GLU A 241 -0.66 2.90 -6.04
N VAL A 242 -1.48 2.37 -6.95
CA VAL A 242 -2.14 1.07 -6.75
C VAL A 242 -1.06 -0.02 -6.70
N ILE A 243 -0.95 -0.68 -5.54
CA ILE A 243 -0.04 -1.80 -5.35
C ILE A 243 -0.39 -2.88 -6.39
N PRO A 244 0.57 -3.31 -7.24
CA PRO A 244 0.26 -4.26 -8.28
C PRO A 244 -0.31 -5.57 -7.71
N PRO A 245 -1.40 -6.11 -8.27
CA PRO A 245 -2.02 -7.35 -7.77
C PRO A 245 -1.05 -8.53 -7.65
N TYR A 246 -0.03 -8.58 -8.50
CA TYR A 246 1.01 -9.62 -8.43
C TYR A 246 1.84 -9.53 -7.15
N GLU A 247 2.11 -8.34 -6.62
CA GLU A 247 2.85 -8.19 -5.36
C GLU A 247 2.02 -8.69 -4.18
N VAL A 248 0.71 -8.42 -4.21
CA VAL A 248 -0.24 -8.86 -3.18
C VAL A 248 -0.38 -10.37 -3.18
N THR A 249 -0.53 -10.98 -4.36
CA THR A 249 -0.56 -12.45 -4.51
C THR A 249 0.77 -13.08 -4.06
N ALA A 250 1.91 -12.50 -4.43
CA ALA A 250 3.22 -13.02 -4.03
C ALA A 250 3.41 -12.98 -2.51
N ALA A 251 3.05 -11.85 -1.87
CA ALA A 251 3.07 -11.73 -0.41
C ALA A 251 2.11 -12.70 0.28
N MET A 252 0.91 -12.86 -0.26
CA MET A 252 -0.08 -13.82 0.27
C MET A 252 0.48 -15.25 0.30
N VAL A 253 1.05 -15.70 -0.82
CA VAL A 253 1.56 -17.06 -0.95
C VAL A 253 2.83 -17.27 -0.12
N ALA A 254 3.73 -16.28 -0.05
CA ALA A 254 4.90 -16.31 0.83
C ALA A 254 4.51 -16.34 2.32
N LEU A 255 3.47 -15.58 2.72
CA LEU A 255 2.92 -15.60 4.07
C LEU A 255 2.34 -16.98 4.41
N ILE A 256 1.51 -17.55 3.54
CA ILE A 256 0.98 -18.92 3.71
C ILE A 256 2.11 -19.93 3.89
N LYS A 257 3.18 -19.81 3.10
CA LYS A 257 4.35 -20.67 3.24
C LYS A 257 5.05 -20.49 4.59
N ALA A 258 5.25 -19.25 5.04
CA ALA A 258 5.83 -18.98 6.35
C ALA A 258 4.99 -19.56 7.49
N LEU A 259 3.66 -19.45 7.40
CA LEU A 259 2.72 -20.08 8.33
C LEU A 259 2.83 -21.62 8.27
N HIS A 260 2.94 -22.20 7.07
CA HIS A 260 3.15 -23.64 6.91
C HIS A 260 4.45 -24.10 7.61
N ASP A 261 5.57 -23.44 7.35
CA ASP A 261 6.88 -23.76 7.95
C ASP A 261 6.88 -23.60 9.48
N ALA A 262 6.05 -22.69 9.99
CA ALA A 262 5.89 -22.40 11.42
C ALA A 262 5.01 -23.43 12.16
N SER A 263 4.11 -24.12 11.45
CA SER A 263 3.15 -25.08 12.02
C SER A 263 3.75 -26.40 12.56
N GLY A 264 5.04 -26.65 12.33
CA GLY A 264 5.60 -28.00 12.32
C GLY A 264 5.56 -28.83 13.62
N ARG A 265 5.32 -30.14 13.41
CA ARG A 265 6.05 -31.27 14.04
C ARG A 265 6.38 -32.31 12.96
N PHE A 266 7.59 -32.27 12.39
CA PHE A 266 8.18 -33.48 11.78
C PHE A 266 8.90 -34.24 12.91
N ARG A 267 8.16 -35.08 13.64
CA ARG A 267 8.75 -36.11 14.50
C ARG A 267 8.98 -37.32 13.61
N TRP A 268 10.23 -37.76 13.47
CA TRP A 268 10.64 -38.93 12.68
C TRP A 268 9.90 -40.25 13.04
N PHE A 269 9.10 -40.31 14.11
CA PHE A 269 8.59 -41.55 14.67
C PHE A 269 7.06 -41.69 14.80
N VAL A 270 6.22 -40.77 14.29
CA VAL A 270 4.75 -40.92 14.45
C VAL A 270 3.98 -40.50 13.19
N ILE A 271 3.54 -41.52 12.43
CA ILE A 271 2.49 -41.56 11.38
C ILE A 271 2.82 -40.79 10.07
N PRO A 272 2.73 -41.45 8.88
CA PRO A 272 3.01 -40.85 7.57
C PRO A 272 1.84 -39.96 7.06
N GLY A 273 1.29 -39.14 7.94
CA GLY A 273 -0.01 -38.49 7.76
C GLY A 273 0.01 -37.09 7.14
N ASP A 274 0.94 -36.18 7.50
CA ASP A 274 0.80 -34.79 7.02
C ASP A 274 2.12 -34.05 6.78
N ALA A 275 2.56 -34.13 5.53
CA ALA A 275 3.41 -33.11 4.93
C ALA A 275 2.70 -31.74 4.81
N TYR A 276 1.37 -31.68 5.04
CA TYR A 276 0.54 -30.50 4.84
C TYR A 276 -0.37 -30.18 6.04
N PRO A 277 0.18 -29.78 7.19
CA PRO A 277 -0.59 -29.47 8.41
C PRO A 277 -1.66 -28.39 8.20
N LEU A 278 -1.43 -27.43 7.29
CA LEU A 278 -2.43 -26.41 6.95
C LEU A 278 -3.68 -27.00 6.27
N ALA A 279 -3.58 -28.13 5.57
CA ALA A 279 -4.70 -28.72 4.84
C ALA A 279 -5.85 -29.16 5.77
N ARG A 280 -5.59 -29.37 7.07
CA ARG A 280 -6.61 -29.74 8.06
C ARG A 280 -7.45 -28.55 8.56
N GLY A 281 -6.93 -27.33 8.45
CA GLY A 281 -7.51 -26.13 9.06
C GLY A 281 -8.09 -25.13 8.07
N VAL A 282 -8.09 -25.48 6.78
CA VAL A 282 -8.49 -24.59 5.69
C VAL A 282 -9.82 -25.05 5.11
N ASP A 283 -10.69 -24.07 4.80
CA ASP A 283 -11.87 -24.31 3.98
C ASP A 283 -11.46 -24.72 2.56
N VAL A 284 -11.78 -25.96 2.21
CA VAL A 284 -11.37 -26.59 0.96
C VAL A 284 -11.95 -25.86 -0.25
N GLU A 285 -13.22 -25.45 -0.19
CA GLU A 285 -13.88 -24.77 -1.32
C GLU A 285 -13.30 -23.38 -1.52
N GLN A 286 -13.10 -22.64 -0.42
CA GLN A 286 -12.47 -21.33 -0.47
C GLN A 286 -11.05 -21.41 -1.02
N TRP A 287 -10.23 -22.36 -0.56
CA TRP A 287 -8.88 -22.54 -1.06
C TRP A 287 -8.85 -22.81 -2.57
N CYS A 288 -9.67 -23.77 -3.02
CA CYS A 288 -9.72 -24.12 -4.43
C CYS A 288 -10.18 -22.95 -5.29
N ARG A 289 -11.16 -22.15 -4.84
CA ARG A 289 -11.59 -20.95 -5.56
C ARG A 289 -10.49 -19.89 -5.70
N LEU A 290 -9.68 -19.71 -4.65
CA LEU A 290 -8.65 -18.66 -4.60
C LEU A 290 -7.37 -19.02 -5.37
N PHE A 291 -7.00 -20.30 -5.41
CA PHE A 291 -5.69 -20.75 -5.88
C PHE A 291 -5.73 -21.72 -7.06
N PHE A 292 -6.91 -22.20 -7.49
CA PHE A 292 -7.04 -23.08 -8.65
C PHE A 292 -7.90 -22.42 -9.76
N PRO A 293 -7.52 -22.56 -11.06
CA PRO A 293 -6.31 -23.22 -11.55
C PRO A 293 -5.08 -22.32 -11.40
N ILE A 294 -3.97 -22.92 -10.97
CA ILE A 294 -2.68 -22.25 -10.69
C ILE A 294 -2.17 -21.51 -11.94
N ASN A 295 -2.52 -22.01 -13.12
CA ASN A 295 -2.12 -21.45 -14.42
C ASN A 295 -2.89 -20.18 -14.81
N ASN A 296 -4.07 -19.90 -14.23
CA ASN A 296 -4.85 -18.68 -14.53
C ASN A 296 -4.51 -17.50 -13.62
N THR A 297 -3.74 -17.73 -12.56
CA THR A 297 -3.27 -16.65 -11.70
C THR A 297 -1.98 -16.11 -12.30
N GLN A 298 -2.09 -15.26 -13.35
CA GLN A 298 -0.93 -14.58 -13.96
C GLN A 298 -0.06 -13.84 -12.92
N THR A 299 -0.65 -13.48 -11.79
CA THR A 299 -0.01 -12.86 -10.62
C THR A 299 0.92 -13.80 -9.83
N LEU A 300 0.84 -15.11 -10.01
CA LEU A 300 1.66 -16.10 -9.29
C LEU A 300 3.06 -16.28 -9.87
N THR A 301 3.32 -15.90 -11.13
CA THR A 301 4.65 -16.06 -11.76
C THR A 301 5.77 -15.31 -11.04
N HIS A 302 5.43 -14.29 -10.25
CA HIS A 302 6.37 -13.46 -9.49
C HIS A 302 6.56 -13.91 -8.03
N ALA A 303 5.73 -14.84 -7.54
CA ALA A 303 5.87 -15.37 -6.19
C ALA A 303 7.08 -16.32 -6.08
N SER A 304 7.58 -16.52 -4.86
CA SER A 304 8.72 -17.42 -4.67
C SER A 304 8.37 -18.87 -5.06
N GLU A 305 9.24 -19.51 -5.86
CA GLU A 305 9.07 -20.92 -6.31
C GLU A 305 8.69 -21.89 -5.17
N PRO A 306 9.29 -21.82 -3.97
CA PRO A 306 8.91 -22.72 -2.87
C PRO A 306 7.49 -22.46 -2.35
N ALA A 307 7.01 -21.22 -2.42
CA ALA A 307 5.67 -20.87 -1.99
C ALA A 307 4.63 -21.28 -3.05
N LEU A 308 4.96 -21.16 -4.34
CA LEU A 308 4.15 -21.69 -5.44
C LEU A 308 4.03 -23.21 -5.39
N ALA A 309 5.14 -23.91 -5.17
CA ALA A 309 5.15 -25.37 -5.03
C ALA A 309 4.25 -25.84 -3.87
N LEU A 310 4.24 -25.11 -2.75
CA LEU A 310 3.34 -25.40 -1.64
C LEU A 310 1.87 -25.24 -2.03
N VAL A 311 1.51 -24.14 -2.69
CA VAL A 311 0.14 -23.88 -3.13
C VAL A 311 -0.32 -24.95 -4.11
N GLY A 312 0.54 -25.34 -5.06
CA GLY A 312 0.26 -26.41 -6.01
C GLY A 312 0.02 -27.75 -5.32
N ALA A 313 0.92 -28.14 -4.43
CA ALA A 313 0.78 -29.39 -3.69
C ALA A 313 -0.45 -29.40 -2.76
N MET A 314 -0.83 -28.25 -2.18
CA MET A 314 -2.06 -28.09 -1.42
C MET A 314 -3.30 -28.27 -2.31
N CYS A 315 -3.32 -27.67 -3.50
CA CYS A 315 -4.43 -27.83 -4.46
C CYS A 315 -4.61 -29.29 -4.90
N GLU A 316 -3.51 -30.02 -5.10
CA GLU A 316 -3.53 -31.46 -5.37
C GLU A 316 -4.06 -32.25 -4.16
N LYS A 317 -3.52 -31.97 -2.96
CA LYS A 317 -3.92 -32.66 -1.72
C LYS A 317 -5.41 -32.47 -1.39
N LEU A 318 -5.93 -31.27 -1.68
CA LEU A 318 -7.33 -30.89 -1.45
C LEU A 318 -8.29 -31.32 -2.59
N LYS A 319 -7.75 -31.90 -3.67
CA LYS A 319 -8.50 -32.37 -4.84
C LYS A 319 -9.29 -31.24 -5.53
N CYS A 320 -8.69 -30.05 -5.63
CA CYS A 320 -9.32 -28.91 -6.29
C CYS A 320 -9.78 -29.16 -7.74
N PRO A 321 -9.04 -29.90 -8.59
CA PRO A 321 -9.50 -30.21 -9.95
C PRO A 321 -10.84 -30.95 -9.97
N GLU A 322 -11.01 -31.96 -9.11
CA GLU A 322 -12.22 -32.79 -9.02
C GLU A 322 -13.43 -31.95 -8.56
N ARG A 323 -13.21 -31.00 -7.65
CA ARG A 323 -14.27 -30.18 -7.05
C ARG A 323 -14.77 -29.08 -7.97
N ILE A 324 -13.87 -28.46 -8.74
CA ILE A 324 -14.24 -27.36 -9.64
C ILE A 324 -14.85 -27.89 -10.95
N HIS A 325 -14.36 -29.04 -11.46
CA HIS A 325 -14.96 -29.68 -12.64
C HIS A 325 -16.22 -30.50 -12.30
N GLY A 326 -16.33 -31.05 -11.09
CA GLY A 326 -17.52 -31.77 -10.64
C GLY A 326 -18.71 -30.86 -10.31
N GLY A 327 -18.47 -29.59 -9.95
CA GLY A 327 -19.53 -28.61 -9.68
C GLY A 327 -20.27 -28.13 -10.93
N ALA A 328 -19.62 -28.12 -12.08
CA ALA A 328 -20.24 -27.73 -13.36
C ALA A 328 -21.20 -28.79 -13.93
N VAL A 329 -21.13 -30.04 -13.45
CA VAL A 329 -22.02 -31.14 -13.89
C VAL A 329 -23.24 -31.28 -12.97
N ALA A 330 -23.19 -30.71 -11.76
CA ALA A 330 -24.27 -30.82 -10.78
C ALA A 330 -25.31 -29.69 -10.85
N SER A 331 -25.11 -28.67 -11.70
CA SER A 331 -26.05 -27.56 -11.92
C SER A 331 -26.98 -27.75 -13.13
N ASP A 332 -26.85 -28.85 -13.86
CA ASP A 332 -27.66 -29.18 -15.06
C ASP A 332 -28.49 -30.47 -14.88
N PHE A 333 -29.10 -30.67 -13.70
CA PHE A 333 -30.17 -31.67 -13.51
C PHE A 333 -31.30 -31.17 -12.61
#